data_AF-A0A2V3JC78-F1
#
_entry.id   AF-A0A2V3JC78-F1
#
_cell.length_a   1.000
_cell.length_b   1.000
_cell.length_c   1.000
_cell.angle_alpha   90.00
_cell.angle_beta   90.00
_cell.angle_gamma   90.00
#
_symmetry.space_group_name_H-M   'P 1'
#
loop_
_entity.id
_entity.type
_entity.pdbx_description
1 polymer ?
#
loop_
_entity_poly.entity_id
_entity_poly.type
_entity_poly.pdbx_seq_one_letter_code
_entity_poly.pdbx_strand_id
1 'polypeptide(L)'
;MTYEKFRREVKRVLEATAVPLTWNQIKARSTTLKQKAPYHVFVQKLQGDIGLVRLKPKTARGERRTRTVWALRRWFEDGRFRELLPEKVRLTILSSKKDHAIAANEHWELKRIFPLPAGSDGLKPWDVVEAEVEAFFPEMDRRPESIKIRGDGLGLRLLQRIEDGEERLRVAEKVAETGEFLHTDAWRGKTLGVTKPRFRCFYFYDSRCQFFCDQSVCVGHDLEVEAGGEGGGKGEGGEEGEGGEEGEGGEKGEGGEKGEEAGERGEGDRESVEIKGDKVFFVLEAVERKGGEFVWEKERVEWRIKSVISLTDPRQQRLFLN
;
A
#
# COMPACT_ATOMS: atom_id res chain seq x y z
N MET A 1 9.07 23.62 11.37
CA MET A 1 9.48 22.94 12.62
C MET A 1 9.92 21.54 12.26
N THR A 2 11.00 21.02 12.87
CA THR A 2 11.45 19.65 12.62
C THR A 2 10.43 18.62 13.11
N TYR A 3 10.42 17.42 12.52
CA TYR A 3 9.56 16.33 12.97
C TYR A 3 9.72 16.04 14.47
N GLU A 4 10.95 15.98 14.96
CA GLU A 4 11.26 15.72 16.37
C GLU A 4 10.62 16.72 17.34
N LYS A 5 10.69 18.00 17.02
CA LYS A 5 10.06 19.05 17.84
C LYS A 5 8.54 18.95 17.77
N PHE A 6 7.99 18.66 16.58
CA PHE A 6 6.56 18.43 16.39
C PHE A 6 6.05 17.23 17.21
N ARG A 7 6.74 16.10 17.13
CA ARG A 7 6.44 14.86 17.86
C ARG A 7 6.42 15.08 19.36
N ARG A 8 7.50 15.66 19.90
CA ARG A 8 7.60 15.94 21.34
C ARG A 8 6.48 16.84 21.82
N GLU A 9 6.14 17.86 21.05
CA GLU A 9 5.09 18.79 21.46
C GLU A 9 3.69 18.16 21.42
N VAL A 10 3.36 17.43 20.35
CA VAL A 10 2.08 16.71 20.26
C VAL A 10 1.95 15.70 21.40
N LYS A 11 3.02 14.92 21.65
CA LYS A 11 3.07 13.98 22.77
C LYS A 11 2.87 14.70 24.10
N ARG A 12 3.66 15.73 24.40
CA ARG A 12 3.56 16.54 25.64
C ARG A 12 2.12 17.02 25.90
N VAL A 13 1.46 17.58 24.88
CA VAL A 13 0.09 18.12 25.02
C VAL A 13 -0.93 17.02 25.32
N LEU A 14 -0.85 15.89 24.58
CA LEU A 14 -1.76 14.75 24.81
C LEU A 14 -1.52 14.12 26.18
N GLU A 15 -0.26 13.91 26.57
CA GLU A 15 0.10 13.31 27.86
C GLU A 15 -0.31 14.19 29.04
N ALA A 16 -0.09 15.51 28.96
CA ALA A 16 -0.43 16.44 30.04
C ALA A 16 -1.95 16.59 30.26
N THR A 17 -2.75 16.46 29.20
CA THR A 17 -4.21 16.55 29.31
C THR A 17 -4.89 15.22 29.60
N ALA A 18 -4.23 14.12 29.21
CA ALA A 18 -4.72 12.75 29.38
C ALA A 18 -6.14 12.52 28.83
N VAL A 19 -6.58 13.26 27.82
CA VAL A 19 -7.89 13.09 27.17
C VAL A 19 -7.76 13.24 25.64
N PRO A 20 -8.64 12.61 24.84
CA PRO A 20 -8.69 12.82 23.39
C PRO A 20 -8.98 14.28 23.04
N LEU A 21 -8.19 14.86 22.13
CA LEU A 21 -8.29 16.27 21.75
C LEU A 21 -8.47 16.43 20.24
N THR A 22 -9.25 17.43 19.84
CA THR A 22 -9.24 17.91 18.45
C THR A 22 -7.92 18.62 18.12
N TRP A 23 -7.59 18.74 16.83
CA TRP A 23 -6.36 19.44 16.41
C TRP A 23 -6.31 20.89 16.92
N ASN A 24 -7.45 21.61 16.90
CA ASN A 24 -7.53 22.98 17.42
C ASN A 24 -7.26 23.04 18.92
N GLN A 25 -7.70 22.04 19.68
CA GLN A 25 -7.44 21.95 21.12
C GLN A 25 -5.97 21.62 21.42
N ILE A 26 -5.32 20.80 20.60
CA ILE A 26 -3.87 20.53 20.70
C ILE A 26 -3.10 21.83 20.42
N LYS A 27 -3.45 22.52 19.32
CA LYS A 27 -2.81 23.78 18.94
C LYS A 27 -2.96 24.86 20.00
N ALA A 28 -4.17 25.03 20.57
CA ALA A 28 -4.42 26.02 21.61
C ALA A 28 -3.63 25.78 22.92
N ARG A 29 -3.22 24.53 23.17
CA ARG A 29 -2.41 24.13 24.33
C ARG A 29 -0.92 24.04 24.02
N SER A 30 -0.56 24.32 22.77
CA SER A 30 0.82 24.33 22.31
C SER A 30 1.34 25.74 22.18
N THR A 31 2.59 25.94 22.56
CA THR A 31 3.31 27.22 22.36
C THR A 31 4.06 27.25 21.03
N THR A 32 4.15 26.12 20.32
CA THR A 32 5.01 25.98 19.13
C THR A 32 4.27 25.52 17.87
N LEU A 33 3.12 24.84 17.99
CA LEU A 33 2.32 24.42 16.84
C LEU A 33 1.53 25.62 16.28
N LYS A 34 1.74 25.95 15.01
CA LYS A 34 1.08 27.09 14.32
C LYS A 34 0.20 26.67 13.14
N GLN A 35 0.41 25.47 12.62
CA GLN A 35 -0.23 24.94 11.43
C GLN A 35 -1.75 24.73 11.60
N LYS A 36 -2.52 25.00 10.55
CA LYS A 36 -3.98 24.85 10.51
C LYS A 36 -4.42 23.39 10.67
N ALA A 37 -3.65 22.46 10.11
CA ALA A 37 -3.84 21.02 10.20
C ALA A 37 -2.46 20.34 10.31
N PRO A 38 -2.36 19.13 10.89
CA PRO A 38 -1.11 18.39 10.93
C PRO A 38 -0.77 17.88 9.52
N TYR A 39 0.51 17.83 9.18
CA TYR A 39 0.97 17.29 7.91
C TYR A 39 0.76 15.76 7.89
N HIS A 40 0.25 15.22 6.78
CA HIS A 40 -0.15 13.80 6.70
C HIS A 40 1.01 12.84 6.99
N VAL A 41 2.18 13.09 6.40
CA VAL A 41 3.38 12.28 6.64
C VAL A 41 3.77 12.27 8.12
N PHE A 42 3.65 13.42 8.80
CA PHE A 42 3.92 13.49 10.25
C PHE A 42 2.88 12.72 11.05
N VAL A 43 1.61 12.75 10.65
CA VAL A 43 0.55 11.98 11.29
C VAL A 43 0.86 10.48 11.22
N GLN A 44 1.17 9.96 10.03
CA GLN A 44 1.52 8.54 9.86
C GLN A 44 2.73 8.16 10.70
N LYS A 45 3.79 8.96 10.69
CA LYS A 45 4.98 8.72 11.52
C LYS A 45 4.63 8.71 13.02
N LEU A 46 3.76 9.62 13.47
CA LEU A 46 3.28 9.63 14.86
C LEU A 46 2.42 8.42 15.24
N GLN A 47 1.75 7.75 14.29
CA GLN A 47 0.95 6.56 14.57
C GLN A 47 1.81 5.45 15.17
N GLY A 48 3.01 5.21 14.64
CA GLY A 48 3.92 4.26 15.28
C GLY A 48 4.83 4.86 16.34
N ASP A 49 5.37 6.07 16.14
CA ASP A 49 6.34 6.65 17.08
C ASP A 49 5.77 6.89 18.49
N ILE A 50 4.51 7.34 18.56
CA ILE A 50 3.87 7.67 19.83
C ILE A 50 2.51 6.98 20.00
N GLY A 51 2.13 6.08 19.09
CA GLY A 51 0.81 5.45 19.11
C GLY A 51 -0.30 6.45 18.82
N LEU A 52 -0.09 7.48 17.99
CA LEU A 52 -1.13 8.47 17.71
C LEU A 52 -2.32 7.82 17.00
N VAL A 53 -3.53 8.01 17.50
CA VAL A 53 -4.76 7.48 16.92
C VAL A 53 -5.62 8.63 16.45
N ARG A 54 -6.10 8.54 15.20
CA ARG A 54 -7.07 9.47 14.62
C ARG A 54 -8.46 8.83 14.63
N LEU A 55 -9.44 9.48 15.26
CA LEU A 55 -10.81 8.97 15.37
C LEU A 55 -11.83 10.03 14.97
N LYS A 56 -12.96 9.58 14.40
CA LYS A 56 -14.19 10.36 14.26
C LYS A 56 -15.30 9.72 15.12
N PRO A 57 -15.38 10.06 16.42
CA PRO A 57 -16.34 9.43 17.31
C PRO A 57 -17.77 9.70 16.86
N LYS A 58 -18.64 8.69 16.98
CA LYS A 58 -20.08 8.86 16.78
C LYS A 58 -20.67 9.57 18.01
N THR A 59 -21.77 10.30 17.84
CA THR A 59 -22.57 10.78 18.97
C THR A 59 -23.32 9.61 19.61
N ALA A 60 -23.84 9.81 20.83
CA ALA A 60 -24.71 8.84 21.50
C ALA A 60 -26.00 8.49 20.70
N ARG A 61 -26.34 9.29 19.68
CA ARG A 61 -27.46 9.05 18.75
C ARG A 61 -27.01 8.39 17.43
N GLY A 62 -25.74 7.95 17.34
CA GLY A 62 -25.17 7.36 16.14
C GLY A 62 -24.80 8.35 15.02
N GLU A 63 -25.00 9.66 15.24
CA GLU A 63 -24.66 10.69 14.26
C GLU A 63 -23.13 10.88 14.20
N ARG A 64 -22.55 11.03 13.01
CA ARG A 64 -21.11 11.29 12.87
C ARG A 64 -20.77 12.65 13.49
N ARG A 65 -19.94 12.69 14.55
CA ARG A 65 -19.34 13.98 14.95
C ARG A 65 -18.47 14.48 13.80
N THR A 66 -18.60 15.76 13.49
CA THR A 66 -17.85 16.40 12.40
C THR A 66 -16.37 16.60 12.71
N ARG A 67 -15.95 16.44 13.97
CA ARG A 67 -14.61 16.78 14.43
C ARG A 67 -13.78 15.54 14.75
N THR A 68 -12.68 15.40 14.03
CA THR A 68 -11.62 14.44 14.31
C THR A 68 -10.98 14.71 15.67
N VAL A 69 -10.82 13.67 16.48
CA VAL A 69 -10.06 13.69 17.72
C VAL A 69 -8.80 12.83 17.58
N TRP A 70 -7.80 13.20 18.36
CA TRP A 70 -6.49 12.59 18.42
C TRP A 70 -6.27 12.06 19.83
N ALA A 71 -5.82 10.81 19.93
CA ALA A 71 -5.60 10.12 21.19
C ALA A 71 -4.32 9.27 21.12
N LEU A 72 -3.88 8.72 22.25
CA LEU A 72 -2.77 7.77 22.29
C LEU A 72 -3.30 6.34 22.39
N ARG A 73 -2.76 5.43 21.59
CA ARG A 73 -3.12 4.00 21.54
C ARG A 73 -3.13 3.36 22.92
N ARG A 74 -2.08 3.63 23.72
CA ARG A 74 -1.95 3.12 25.08
C ARG A 74 -3.16 3.42 25.97
N TRP A 75 -3.86 4.54 25.76
CA TRP A 75 -5.06 4.83 26.55
C TRP A 75 -6.18 3.81 26.30
N PHE A 76 -6.32 3.32 25.08
CA PHE A 76 -7.31 2.30 24.74
C PHE A 76 -6.88 0.91 25.23
N GLU A 77 -5.57 0.63 25.16
CA GLU A 77 -4.97 -0.58 25.75
C GLU A 77 -5.18 -0.62 27.27
N ASP A 78 -5.08 0.53 27.95
CA ASP A 78 -5.42 0.72 29.37
C ASP A 78 -6.94 0.68 29.66
N GLY A 79 -7.77 0.40 28.65
CA GLY A 79 -9.23 0.31 28.77
C GLY A 79 -9.99 1.63 28.78
N ARG A 80 -9.33 2.76 28.52
CA ARG A 80 -9.94 4.10 28.52
C ARG A 80 -10.49 4.44 27.13
N PHE A 81 -11.55 5.24 27.09
CA PHE A 81 -12.13 5.79 25.85
C PHE A 81 -12.57 4.74 24.82
N ARG A 82 -12.87 3.50 25.24
CA ARG A 82 -13.30 2.40 24.35
C ARG A 82 -14.54 2.78 23.54
N GLU A 83 -15.42 3.60 24.11
CA GLU A 83 -16.61 4.15 23.47
C GLU A 83 -16.33 5.05 22.25
N LEU A 84 -15.07 5.50 22.06
CA LEU A 84 -14.67 6.29 20.89
C LEU A 84 -14.21 5.42 19.71
N LEU A 85 -13.94 4.13 19.94
CA LEU A 85 -13.48 3.23 18.89
C LEU A 85 -14.65 2.85 17.97
N PRO A 86 -14.43 2.76 16.65
CA PRO A 86 -15.48 2.40 15.72
C PRO A 86 -15.79 0.90 15.82
N GLU A 87 -17.07 0.58 15.99
CA GLU A 87 -17.58 -0.80 15.86
C GLU A 87 -17.55 -1.30 14.40
N LYS A 88 -17.59 -0.37 13.44
CA LYS A 88 -17.55 -0.66 12.00
C LYS A 88 -16.62 0.31 11.28
N VAL A 89 -15.84 -0.20 10.34
CA VAL A 89 -14.94 0.58 9.50
C VAL A 89 -15.28 0.40 8.03
N ARG A 90 -15.30 1.50 7.28
CA ARG A 90 -15.42 1.48 5.81
C ARG A 90 -14.02 1.50 5.20
N LEU A 91 -13.77 0.57 4.28
CA LEU A 91 -12.45 0.28 3.74
C LEU A 91 -12.53 0.10 2.22
N THR A 92 -11.58 0.67 1.49
CA THR A 92 -11.35 0.37 0.07
C THR A 92 -10.17 -0.60 -0.04
N ILE A 93 -10.41 -1.80 -0.55
CA ILE A 93 -9.41 -2.86 -0.70
C ILE A 93 -8.38 -2.47 -1.76
N LEU A 94 -7.10 -2.59 -1.43
CA LEU A 94 -5.97 -2.34 -2.32
C LEU A 94 -5.24 -3.64 -2.70
N SER A 95 -5.23 -4.58 -1.78
CA SER A 95 -4.71 -5.93 -1.95
C SER A 95 -5.42 -6.89 -1.01
N SER A 96 -5.65 -8.12 -1.45
CA SER A 96 -6.20 -9.20 -0.63
C SER A 96 -5.32 -10.44 -0.76
N LYS A 97 -5.14 -11.15 0.35
CA LYS A 97 -4.46 -12.44 0.46
C LYS A 97 -5.37 -13.39 1.24
N LYS A 98 -4.93 -14.63 1.45
CA LYS A 98 -5.74 -15.66 2.13
C LYS A 98 -6.09 -15.29 3.59
N ASP A 99 -5.18 -14.64 4.30
CA ASP A 99 -5.28 -14.38 5.74
C ASP A 99 -5.62 -12.93 6.08
N HIS A 100 -5.31 -11.98 5.19
CA HIS A 100 -5.49 -10.55 5.43
C HIS A 100 -5.70 -9.76 4.14
N ALA A 101 -6.23 -8.55 4.28
CA ALA A 101 -6.25 -7.54 3.22
C ALA A 101 -5.58 -6.24 3.66
N ILE A 102 -4.95 -5.57 2.69
CA ILE A 102 -4.47 -4.20 2.83
C ILE A 102 -5.50 -3.28 2.19
N ALA A 103 -5.96 -2.29 2.95
CA ALA A 103 -7.03 -1.39 2.54
C ALA A 103 -6.78 0.04 3.00
N ALA A 104 -7.48 1.00 2.39
CA ALA A 104 -7.51 2.38 2.85
C ALA A 104 -8.82 2.68 3.58
N ASN A 105 -8.75 3.33 4.75
CA ASN A 105 -9.94 3.78 5.48
C ASN A 105 -10.49 5.12 4.97
N GLU A 106 -11.57 5.63 5.58
CA GLU A 106 -12.17 6.93 5.25
C GLU A 106 -11.27 8.15 5.53
N HIS A 107 -10.08 7.94 6.08
CA HIS A 107 -9.05 8.94 6.29
C HIS A 107 -7.84 8.77 5.36
N TRP A 108 -7.94 7.85 4.40
CA TRP A 108 -6.86 7.45 3.47
C TRP A 108 -5.66 6.85 4.19
N GLU A 109 -5.85 6.35 5.41
CA GLU A 109 -4.83 5.61 6.15
C GLU A 109 -4.86 4.16 5.71
N LEU A 110 -3.67 3.61 5.49
CA LEU A 110 -3.48 2.19 5.27
C LEU A 110 -3.86 1.40 6.52
N LYS A 111 -4.61 0.32 6.31
CA LYS A 111 -5.04 -0.63 7.32
C LYS A 111 -4.79 -2.04 6.83
N ARG A 112 -4.40 -2.89 7.77
CA ARG A 112 -4.33 -4.35 7.60
C ARG A 112 -5.52 -4.94 8.35
N ILE A 113 -6.43 -5.61 7.64
CA ILE A 113 -7.57 -6.28 8.26
C ILE A 113 -7.42 -7.80 8.22
N PHE A 114 -7.76 -8.45 9.32
CA PHE A 114 -7.64 -9.90 9.49
C PHE A 114 -8.55 -10.42 10.63
N PRO A 115 -8.81 -11.73 10.74
CA PRO A 115 -8.69 -12.67 9.64
C PRO A 115 -9.70 -12.32 8.54
N LEU A 116 -9.39 -12.65 7.30
CA LEU A 116 -10.42 -12.67 6.29
C LEU A 116 -11.25 -13.96 6.42
N PRO A 117 -12.59 -13.90 6.29
CA PRO A 117 -13.44 -15.07 6.44
C PRO A 117 -13.21 -16.09 5.32
N ALA A 118 -13.38 -17.38 5.59
CA ALA A 118 -13.21 -18.43 4.58
C ALA A 118 -14.07 -18.14 3.33
N GLY A 119 -13.45 -18.16 2.14
CA GLY A 119 -14.08 -17.74 0.88
C GLY A 119 -13.91 -16.25 0.54
N SER A 120 -13.17 -15.48 1.35
CA SER A 120 -12.73 -14.11 1.06
C SER A 120 -11.71 -13.99 -0.08
N ASP A 121 -11.34 -15.10 -0.71
CA ASP A 121 -10.63 -15.15 -1.99
C ASP A 121 -11.36 -14.31 -3.07
N GLY A 122 -12.61 -13.92 -2.81
CA GLY A 122 -13.40 -13.00 -3.63
C GLY A 122 -13.18 -11.49 -3.40
N LEU A 123 -12.46 -11.04 -2.35
CA LEU A 123 -12.18 -9.60 -2.18
C LEU A 123 -11.17 -9.15 -3.23
N LYS A 124 -11.63 -8.30 -4.15
CA LYS A 124 -10.81 -7.76 -5.23
C LYS A 124 -10.33 -6.37 -4.90
N PRO A 125 -9.18 -5.94 -5.45
CA PRO A 125 -8.80 -4.54 -5.45
C PRO A 125 -9.98 -3.67 -5.90
N TRP A 126 -10.17 -2.53 -5.24
CA TRP A 126 -11.25 -1.57 -5.44
C TRP A 126 -12.63 -1.94 -4.88
N ASP A 127 -12.76 -3.10 -4.23
CA ASP A 127 -13.93 -3.37 -3.40
C ASP A 127 -13.99 -2.38 -2.25
N VAL A 128 -15.17 -1.81 -2.02
CA VAL A 128 -15.46 -0.97 -0.86
C VAL A 128 -16.34 -1.78 0.08
N VAL A 129 -15.79 -2.06 1.25
CA VAL A 129 -16.42 -2.93 2.24
C VAL A 129 -16.71 -2.16 3.53
N GLU A 130 -17.69 -2.62 4.27
CA GLU A 130 -17.87 -2.29 5.68
C GLU A 130 -17.52 -3.53 6.50
N ALA A 131 -16.60 -3.39 7.45
CA ALA A 131 -16.16 -4.47 8.33
C ALA A 131 -16.50 -4.18 9.79
N GLU A 132 -17.06 -5.17 10.50
CA GLU A 132 -17.26 -5.18 11.94
C GLU A 132 -15.92 -5.42 12.64
N VAL A 133 -15.58 -4.50 13.56
CA VAL A 133 -14.33 -4.53 14.30
C VAL A 133 -14.51 -5.41 15.53
N GLU A 134 -13.73 -6.48 15.62
CA GLU A 134 -13.62 -7.30 16.82
C GLU A 134 -12.61 -6.69 17.80
N ALA A 135 -11.45 -6.26 17.28
CA ALA A 135 -10.45 -5.52 18.05
C ALA A 135 -9.76 -4.47 17.19
N PHE A 136 -9.89 -3.20 17.57
CA PHE A 136 -9.25 -2.09 16.84
C PHE A 136 -7.74 -2.04 17.07
N PHE A 137 -7.27 -2.52 18.23
CA PHE A 137 -5.85 -2.70 18.56
C PHE A 137 -5.63 -4.14 19.01
N PRO A 138 -5.43 -5.09 18.09
CA PRO A 138 -5.28 -6.49 18.45
C PRO A 138 -3.97 -6.74 19.21
N GLU A 139 -4.04 -7.57 20.25
CA GLU A 139 -2.85 -7.98 21.03
C GLU A 139 -1.93 -8.92 20.23
N MET A 140 -2.52 -9.77 19.38
CA MET A 140 -1.81 -10.76 18.56
C MET A 140 -1.04 -10.15 17.39
N ASP A 141 -1.44 -8.97 16.91
CA ASP A 141 -0.79 -8.26 15.82
C ASP A 141 -0.71 -6.77 16.16
N ARG A 142 0.45 -6.37 16.67
CA ARG A 142 0.62 -5.05 17.26
C ARG A 142 0.99 -3.97 16.23
N ARG A 143 1.03 -4.28 14.92
CA ARG A 143 1.22 -3.26 13.86
C ARG A 143 0.27 -2.06 14.07
N PRO A 144 0.72 -0.80 13.86
CA PRO A 144 -0.14 0.38 13.99
C PRO A 144 -1.38 0.36 13.08
N GLU A 145 -1.28 -0.33 11.95
CA GLU A 145 -2.30 -0.41 10.90
C GLU A 145 -3.26 -1.58 11.09
N SER A 146 -2.95 -2.53 11.98
CA SER A 146 -3.67 -3.78 12.13
C SER A 146 -4.98 -3.64 12.88
N ILE A 147 -6.04 -4.19 12.30
CA ILE A 147 -7.39 -4.25 12.87
C ILE A 147 -7.88 -5.69 12.76
N LYS A 148 -8.31 -6.26 13.90
CA LYS A 148 -9.01 -7.54 13.90
C LYS A 148 -10.48 -7.31 13.58
N ILE A 149 -10.96 -7.92 12.51
CA ILE A 149 -12.36 -7.94 12.13
C ILE A 149 -12.99 -9.25 12.56
N ARG A 150 -14.32 -9.27 12.66
CA ARG A 150 -15.06 -10.47 13.04
C ARG A 150 -14.91 -11.56 11.98
N GLY A 151 -14.36 -12.71 12.39
CA GLY A 151 -13.93 -13.78 11.48
C GLY A 151 -15.00 -14.78 11.02
N ASP A 152 -16.27 -14.63 11.44
CA ASP A 152 -17.35 -15.57 11.13
C ASP A 152 -17.99 -15.36 9.75
N GLY A 153 -17.45 -14.45 8.94
CA GLY A 153 -17.96 -14.13 7.60
C GLY A 153 -19.15 -13.18 7.55
N LEU A 154 -19.86 -12.99 8.66
CA LEU A 154 -20.96 -12.03 8.76
C LEU A 154 -20.46 -10.60 9.05
N GLY A 155 -19.24 -10.50 9.56
CA GLY A 155 -18.59 -9.24 9.88
C GLY A 155 -18.11 -8.42 8.69
N LEU A 156 -18.23 -8.89 7.44
CA LEU A 156 -17.72 -8.17 6.27
C LEU A 156 -18.80 -8.06 5.18
N ARG A 157 -19.16 -6.82 4.83
CA ARG A 157 -20.19 -6.52 3.83
C ARG A 157 -19.59 -5.73 2.67
N LEU A 158 -19.67 -6.30 1.46
CA LEU A 158 -19.38 -5.56 0.22
C LEU A 158 -20.46 -4.50 0.01
N LEU A 159 -20.05 -3.24 -0.16
CA LEU A 159 -20.96 -2.12 -0.43
C LEU A 159 -21.04 -1.82 -1.92
N GLN A 160 -19.87 -1.74 -2.58
CA GLN A 160 -19.74 -1.48 -4.01
C GLN A 160 -18.32 -1.84 -4.46
N ARG A 161 -18.10 -1.91 -5.77
CA ARG A 161 -16.77 -1.87 -6.38
C ARG A 161 -16.59 -0.55 -7.10
N ILE A 162 -15.44 0.10 -6.91
CA ILE A 162 -15.10 1.30 -7.69
C ILE A 162 -14.70 0.83 -9.08
N GLU A 163 -15.53 1.08 -10.09
CA GLU A 163 -15.23 0.77 -11.50
C GLU A 163 -14.64 1.96 -12.25
N ASP A 164 -14.99 3.18 -11.83
CA ASP A 164 -14.53 4.41 -12.47
C ASP A 164 -13.01 4.60 -12.31
N GLY A 165 -12.33 4.76 -13.45
CA GLY A 165 -10.87 4.88 -13.49
C GLY A 165 -10.35 6.16 -12.84
N GLU A 166 -11.09 7.28 -12.94
CA GLU A 166 -10.71 8.51 -12.25
C GLU A 166 -10.86 8.39 -10.75
N GLU A 167 -11.92 7.74 -10.25
CA GLU A 167 -12.11 7.50 -8.84
C GLU A 167 -11.01 6.58 -8.28
N ARG A 168 -10.68 5.48 -8.98
CA ARG A 168 -9.54 4.61 -8.62
C ARG A 168 -8.24 5.40 -8.53
N LEU A 169 -7.98 6.27 -9.51
CA LEU A 169 -6.82 7.15 -9.52
C LEU A 169 -6.81 8.10 -8.32
N ARG A 170 -7.93 8.76 -8.03
CA ARG A 170 -8.06 9.67 -6.89
C ARG A 170 -7.83 8.95 -5.56
N VAL A 171 -8.28 7.70 -5.43
CA VAL A 171 -8.00 6.88 -4.24
C VAL A 171 -6.52 6.55 -4.16
N ALA A 172 -5.93 6.04 -5.24
CA ALA A 172 -4.52 5.67 -5.28
C ALA A 172 -3.60 6.86 -4.95
N GLU A 173 -3.85 8.03 -5.54
CA GLU A 173 -3.06 9.25 -5.30
C GLU A 173 -3.21 9.80 -3.87
N LYS A 174 -4.37 9.60 -3.22
CA LYS A 174 -4.58 10.03 -1.82
C LYS A 174 -3.90 9.12 -0.81
N VAL A 175 -3.78 7.84 -1.13
CA VAL A 175 -3.15 6.83 -0.27
C VAL A 175 -1.65 6.75 -0.51
N ALA A 176 -1.21 7.01 -1.75
CA ALA A 176 0.19 7.02 -2.11
C ALA A 176 0.97 8.08 -1.31
N GLU A 177 2.14 7.66 -0.86
CA GLU A 177 3.13 8.48 -0.20
C GLU A 177 4.27 8.77 -1.18
N THR A 178 5.02 9.83 -0.87
CA THR A 178 6.28 10.10 -1.57
C THR A 178 7.24 8.94 -1.28
N GLY A 179 8.10 8.61 -2.23
CA GLY A 179 9.17 7.64 -2.06
C GLY A 179 10.19 8.00 -0.97
N GLU A 180 10.09 9.20 -0.37
CA GLU A 180 10.90 9.65 0.77
C GLU A 180 10.93 8.64 1.91
N PHE A 181 9.84 7.90 2.14
CA PHE A 181 9.81 6.89 3.20
C PHE A 181 10.71 5.68 2.94
N LEU A 182 11.14 5.46 1.70
CA LEU A 182 12.14 4.43 1.35
C LEU A 182 13.59 4.93 1.51
N HIS A 183 13.78 6.23 1.73
CA HIS A 183 15.11 6.87 1.81
C HIS A 183 15.44 7.48 3.17
N THR A 184 14.42 7.84 3.95
CA THR A 184 14.56 8.55 5.22
C THR A 184 14.08 7.70 6.38
N ASP A 185 14.15 8.23 7.60
CA ASP A 185 13.56 7.60 8.78
C ASP A 185 12.01 7.74 8.82
N ALA A 186 11.35 8.21 7.75
CA ALA A 186 9.90 8.31 7.69
C ALA A 186 9.18 6.95 7.69
N TRP A 187 9.90 5.84 7.47
CA TRP A 187 9.38 4.49 7.74
C TRP A 187 9.28 4.16 9.23
N ARG A 188 9.98 4.87 10.12
CA ARG A 188 9.92 4.61 11.57
C ARG A 188 8.48 4.83 12.04
N GLY A 189 7.85 3.75 12.48
CA GLY A 189 6.48 3.77 12.98
C GLY A 189 5.39 3.41 11.97
N LYS A 190 5.72 2.85 10.81
CA LYS A 190 4.73 2.22 9.92
C LYS A 190 5.20 0.87 9.41
N THR A 191 4.24 0.03 9.04
CA THR A 191 4.47 -1.29 8.45
C THR A 191 3.85 -1.45 7.08
N LEU A 192 3.05 -0.46 6.65
CA LEU A 192 2.48 -0.40 5.31
C LEU A 192 2.93 0.87 4.59
N GLY A 193 2.97 0.80 3.26
CA GLY A 193 3.20 1.96 2.40
C GLY A 193 2.56 1.76 1.04
N VAL A 194 2.22 2.85 0.38
CA VAL A 194 1.90 2.84 -1.05
C VAL A 194 2.81 3.86 -1.71
N THR A 195 3.54 3.46 -2.74
CA THR A 195 4.42 4.38 -3.48
C THR A 195 4.10 4.34 -4.96
N LYS A 196 4.34 5.46 -5.63
CA LYS A 196 4.30 5.55 -7.07
C LYS A 196 5.73 5.45 -7.63
N PRO A 197 6.07 4.46 -8.46
CA PRO A 197 7.33 4.49 -9.20
C PRO A 197 7.37 5.71 -10.12
N ARG A 198 8.56 6.28 -10.29
CA ARG A 198 8.83 7.23 -11.34
C ARG A 198 8.47 6.58 -12.68
N PHE A 199 7.73 7.32 -13.48
CA PHE A 199 7.02 6.80 -14.65
C PHE A 199 7.91 5.95 -15.56
N ARG A 200 7.46 4.72 -15.87
CA ARG A 200 8.15 3.69 -16.67
C ARG A 200 9.52 3.22 -16.16
N CYS A 201 9.95 3.63 -14.97
CA CYS A 201 11.24 3.23 -14.41
C CYS A 201 11.07 2.05 -13.45
N PHE A 202 10.53 0.92 -13.92
CA PHE A 202 10.46 -0.32 -13.16
C PHE A 202 10.49 -1.57 -14.05
N TYR A 203 11.02 -2.69 -13.54
CA TYR A 203 11.02 -3.99 -14.21
C TYR A 203 10.96 -5.13 -13.20
N PHE A 204 10.27 -6.21 -13.56
CA PHE A 204 10.14 -7.43 -12.76
C PHE A 204 11.10 -8.51 -13.26
N TYR A 205 11.71 -9.26 -12.33
CA TYR A 205 12.62 -10.38 -12.61
C TYR A 205 12.77 -11.24 -11.36
N ASP A 206 12.86 -12.56 -11.49
CA ASP A 206 13.19 -13.50 -10.38
C ASP A 206 12.47 -13.21 -9.05
N SER A 207 11.16 -12.94 -9.08
CA SER A 207 10.33 -12.52 -7.91
C SER A 207 10.75 -11.20 -7.23
N ARG A 208 11.43 -10.32 -7.97
CA ARG A 208 11.86 -8.99 -7.55
C ARG A 208 11.35 -7.94 -8.52
N CYS A 209 11.36 -6.70 -8.07
CA CYS A 209 11.09 -5.54 -8.90
C CYS A 209 12.17 -4.50 -8.61
N GLN A 210 12.90 -4.13 -9.66
CA GLN A 210 13.70 -2.91 -9.61
C GLN A 210 12.83 -1.74 -10.02
N PHE A 211 12.87 -0.64 -9.29
CA PHE A 211 12.19 0.59 -9.68
C PHE A 211 12.85 1.85 -9.11
N PHE A 212 12.55 2.99 -9.68
CA PHE A 212 12.91 4.30 -9.13
C PHE A 212 11.68 4.93 -8.48
N CYS A 213 11.80 5.49 -7.29
CA CYS A 213 10.70 6.24 -6.67
C CYS A 213 10.70 7.72 -7.11
N ASP A 214 9.78 8.53 -6.60
CA ASP A 214 9.64 9.94 -6.95
C ASP A 214 10.67 10.89 -6.29
N GLN A 215 11.63 10.35 -5.51
CA GLN A 215 12.70 11.15 -4.90
C GLN A 215 13.78 11.51 -5.92
N SER A 216 14.26 12.76 -5.86
CA SER A 216 15.24 13.31 -6.81
C SER A 216 16.59 12.59 -6.79
N VAL A 217 16.99 12.03 -5.65
CA VAL A 217 18.26 11.33 -5.43
C VAL A 217 18.09 9.81 -5.34
N CYS A 218 16.98 9.27 -5.85
CA CYS A 218 16.75 7.83 -5.86
C CYS A 218 17.75 7.15 -6.81
N VAL A 219 18.57 6.24 -6.27
CA VAL A 219 19.53 5.41 -7.02
C VAL A 219 18.93 4.07 -7.49
N GLY A 220 17.62 3.92 -7.34
CA GLY A 220 16.89 2.68 -7.58
C GLY A 220 16.62 1.91 -6.28
N HIS A 221 15.52 1.19 -6.28
CA HIS A 221 15.12 0.22 -5.28
C HIS A 221 15.04 -1.13 -5.97
N ASP A 222 15.40 -2.18 -5.24
CA ASP A 222 15.26 -3.55 -5.71
C ASP A 222 14.63 -4.35 -4.58
N LEU A 223 13.32 -4.61 -4.71
CA LEU A 223 12.51 -5.20 -3.64
C LEU A 223 11.98 -6.55 -4.08
N GLU A 224 11.89 -7.48 -3.12
CA GLU A 224 11.15 -8.72 -3.32
C GLU A 224 9.67 -8.42 -3.55
N VAL A 225 9.09 -9.17 -4.48
CA VAL A 225 7.68 -9.14 -4.84
C VAL A 225 7.07 -10.43 -4.39
N GLU A 226 6.05 -10.35 -3.56
CA GLU A 226 5.32 -11.53 -3.14
C GLU A 226 4.52 -12.08 -4.32
N ALA A 227 4.87 -13.29 -4.77
CA ALA A 227 4.18 -13.98 -5.85
C ALA A 227 2.65 -14.00 -5.60
N GLY A 228 1.85 -13.70 -6.62
CA GLY A 228 0.38 -13.71 -6.55
C GLY A 228 -0.12 -15.07 -6.04
N GLY A 229 -1.06 -15.16 -5.12
CA GLY A 229 -2.41 -14.65 -5.31
C GLY A 229 -3.12 -15.46 -6.39
N GLU A 230 -3.42 -16.74 -6.10
CA GLU A 230 -4.22 -17.61 -6.97
C GLU A 230 -5.60 -16.96 -7.21
N GLY A 231 -5.85 -16.55 -8.45
CA GLY A 231 -7.05 -15.84 -8.86
C GLY A 231 -7.59 -16.36 -10.19
N GLY A 232 -7.97 -17.64 -10.22
CA GLY A 232 -9.09 -18.19 -10.97
C GLY A 232 -9.11 -18.10 -12.51
N GLY A 233 -8.96 -19.26 -13.15
CA GLY A 233 -9.48 -19.55 -14.49
C GLY A 233 -8.60 -20.47 -15.33
N LYS A 234 -8.69 -21.79 -15.12
CA LYS A 234 -8.32 -22.78 -16.15
C LYS A 234 -9.30 -22.65 -17.32
N GLY A 235 -8.79 -22.43 -18.52
CA GLY A 235 -9.35 -22.92 -19.78
C GLY A 235 -8.14 -23.40 -20.57
N GLU A 236 -7.93 -24.71 -20.75
CA GLU A 236 -8.43 -25.47 -21.92
C GLU A 236 -8.01 -24.73 -23.20
N GLY A 237 -7.06 -25.17 -24.04
CA GLY A 237 -6.57 -26.50 -24.39
C GLY A 237 -6.37 -26.48 -25.92
N GLY A 238 -5.26 -27.01 -26.42
CA GLY A 238 -5.01 -27.28 -27.86
C GLY A 238 -4.45 -26.10 -28.66
N GLU A 239 -3.51 -26.24 -29.60
CA GLU A 239 -3.00 -27.44 -30.27
C GLU A 239 -1.51 -27.27 -30.62
N GLU A 240 -0.86 -28.42 -30.72
CA GLU A 240 0.52 -28.67 -31.07
C GLU A 240 0.79 -28.28 -32.53
N GLY A 241 1.92 -27.61 -32.79
CA GLY A 241 2.43 -27.40 -34.14
C GLY A 241 3.38 -28.54 -34.53
N GLU A 242 2.90 -29.46 -35.35
CA GLU A 242 3.73 -30.44 -36.06
C GLU A 242 4.20 -29.89 -37.43
N GLY A 243 5.48 -30.10 -37.75
CA GLY A 243 5.88 -30.74 -39.01
C GLY A 243 6.18 -29.88 -40.26
N GLY A 244 7.42 -30.01 -40.75
CA GLY A 244 7.82 -30.00 -42.17
C GLY A 244 7.72 -28.68 -42.95
N GLU A 245 8.45 -28.40 -44.03
CA GLU A 245 9.44 -29.13 -44.82
C GLU A 245 10.19 -28.11 -45.69
N GLU A 246 11.29 -28.58 -46.27
CA GLU A 246 12.25 -27.90 -47.13
C GLU A 246 11.65 -27.30 -48.42
N GLY A 247 12.34 -26.30 -48.98
CA GLY A 247 12.10 -25.78 -50.32
C GLY A 247 13.31 -25.03 -50.87
N GLU A 248 14.00 -25.67 -51.82
CA GLU A 248 15.14 -25.17 -52.58
C GLU A 248 14.78 -24.12 -53.66
N GLY A 249 15.80 -23.38 -54.12
CA GLY A 249 15.80 -22.52 -55.32
C GLY A 249 15.90 -21.03 -54.96
N GLY A 250 16.93 -20.25 -55.30
CA GLY A 250 17.85 -20.30 -56.43
C GLY A 250 17.60 -19.08 -57.32
N GLU A 251 18.41 -18.01 -57.22
CA GLU A 251 19.00 -17.29 -58.36
C GLU A 251 19.85 -16.07 -57.94
N LYS A 252 20.89 -15.84 -58.73
CA LYS A 252 21.96 -14.85 -58.58
C LYS A 252 21.51 -13.47 -59.05
N GLY A 253 21.98 -12.43 -58.36
CA GLY A 253 22.06 -11.07 -58.87
C GLY A 253 23.34 -10.40 -58.37
N GLU A 254 24.31 -10.23 -59.25
CA GLU A 254 25.54 -9.47 -59.02
C GLU A 254 25.28 -7.96 -59.15
N GLY A 255 25.94 -7.15 -58.31
CA GLY A 255 26.16 -5.73 -58.61
C GLY A 255 26.30 -4.82 -57.40
N GLY A 256 27.50 -4.25 -57.20
CA GLY A 256 27.64 -2.90 -56.66
C GLY A 256 28.48 -2.75 -55.38
N GLU A 257 29.70 -2.29 -55.55
CA GLU A 257 30.70 -1.90 -54.56
C GLU A 257 30.32 -0.77 -53.57
N LYS A 258 30.99 -0.83 -52.40
CA LYS A 258 31.47 0.23 -51.47
C LYS A 258 30.56 0.71 -50.31
N GLY A 259 31.07 0.52 -49.09
CA GLY A 259 30.82 1.43 -47.95
C GLY A 259 30.93 0.81 -46.56
N GLU A 260 32.17 0.68 -46.06
CA GLU A 260 32.66 0.88 -44.68
C GLU A 260 31.90 0.37 -43.42
N GLU A 261 32.70 -0.22 -42.53
CA GLU A 261 32.42 -0.87 -41.25
C GLU A 261 31.58 -0.08 -40.23
N ALA A 262 30.61 -0.77 -39.60
CA ALA A 262 30.28 -0.60 -38.19
C ALA A 262 29.72 -1.92 -37.64
N GLY A 263 30.39 -2.49 -36.62
CA GLY A 263 30.07 -3.80 -36.06
C GLY A 263 28.75 -3.81 -35.28
N GLU A 264 27.80 -4.62 -35.74
CA GLU A 264 26.60 -5.02 -35.01
C GLU A 264 26.95 -6.11 -33.99
N ARG A 265 26.70 -5.83 -32.70
CA ARG A 265 26.50 -6.86 -31.68
C ARG A 265 25.00 -7.01 -31.49
N GLY A 266 24.50 -8.20 -31.82
CA GLY A 266 23.08 -8.52 -31.96
C GLY A 266 22.20 -8.04 -30.82
N GLU A 267 21.19 -7.24 -31.20
CA GLU A 267 19.96 -7.09 -30.46
C GLU A 267 19.18 -8.40 -30.58
N GLY A 268 19.28 -9.25 -29.56
CA GLY A 268 18.28 -10.28 -29.35
C GLY A 268 16.99 -9.59 -28.92
N ASP A 269 15.93 -9.79 -29.70
CA ASP A 269 14.55 -9.40 -29.42
C ASP A 269 14.17 -9.74 -27.98
N ARG A 270 14.39 -8.79 -27.06
CA ARG A 270 13.54 -8.65 -25.89
C ARG A 270 12.42 -7.78 -26.38
N GLU A 271 11.26 -8.39 -26.57
CA GLU A 271 10.00 -7.69 -26.78
C GLU A 271 9.77 -6.79 -25.55
N SER A 272 10.35 -5.59 -25.57
CA SER A 272 10.17 -4.59 -24.54
C SER A 272 8.78 -4.04 -24.77
N VAL A 273 7.81 -4.58 -24.03
CA VAL A 273 6.45 -4.07 -24.01
C VAL A 273 6.52 -2.58 -23.64
N GLU A 274 6.44 -1.70 -24.64
CA GLU A 274 6.50 -0.26 -24.44
C GLU A 274 5.20 0.20 -23.79
N ILE A 275 5.18 0.28 -22.46
CA ILE A 275 4.01 0.70 -21.69
C ILE A 275 3.85 2.22 -21.81
N LYS A 276 3.12 2.69 -22.82
CA LYS A 276 2.75 4.11 -22.93
C LYS A 276 1.59 4.47 -21.99
N GLY A 277 1.89 5.14 -20.88
CA GLY A 277 0.89 5.93 -20.14
C GLY A 277 0.44 5.42 -18.77
N ASP A 278 0.93 4.28 -18.30
CA ASP A 278 0.37 3.65 -17.11
C ASP A 278 0.72 4.35 -15.79
N LYS A 279 -0.29 4.53 -14.95
CA LYS A 279 -0.17 5.02 -13.58
C LYS A 279 -0.17 3.81 -12.65
N VAL A 280 1.02 3.34 -12.33
CA VAL A 280 1.26 2.19 -11.46
C VAL A 280 1.50 2.65 -10.03
N PHE A 281 1.05 1.85 -9.06
CA PHE A 281 1.31 2.02 -7.63
C PHE A 281 1.73 0.68 -7.02
N PHE A 282 2.71 0.72 -6.11
CA PHE A 282 3.15 -0.45 -5.37
C PHE A 282 2.63 -0.39 -3.94
N VAL A 283 1.89 -1.43 -3.55
CA VAL A 283 1.52 -1.67 -2.14
C VAL A 283 2.67 -2.41 -1.49
N LEU A 284 3.21 -1.82 -0.44
CA LEU A 284 4.39 -2.28 0.27
C LEU A 284 4.02 -2.68 1.69
N GLU A 285 4.58 -3.78 2.17
CA GLU A 285 4.53 -4.19 3.57
C GLU A 285 5.95 -4.45 4.08
N ALA A 286 6.22 -4.02 5.30
CA ALA A 286 7.48 -4.30 5.98
C ALA A 286 7.59 -5.79 6.31
N VAL A 287 8.74 -6.38 6.02
CA VAL A 287 9.02 -7.78 6.32
C VAL A 287 9.13 -7.97 7.83
N GLU A 288 8.16 -8.70 8.39
CA GLU A 288 8.26 -9.23 9.74
C GLU A 288 9.26 -10.39 9.74
N ARG A 289 10.29 -10.33 10.59
CA ARG A 289 11.21 -11.47 10.78
C ARG A 289 10.76 -12.27 12.00
N LYS A 290 10.99 -13.60 11.96
CA LYS A 290 10.68 -14.56 13.03
C LYS A 290 11.02 -13.99 14.41
N GLY A 291 10.07 -14.09 15.35
CA GLY A 291 10.27 -13.70 16.75
C GLY A 291 9.34 -12.61 17.28
N GLY A 292 8.46 -12.03 16.44
CA GLY A 292 7.49 -11.03 16.90
C GLY A 292 8.12 -9.69 17.29
N GLU A 293 9.34 -9.42 16.84
CA GLU A 293 10.00 -8.12 17.05
C GLU A 293 9.29 -7.03 16.26
N PHE A 294 9.02 -5.93 16.95
CA PHE A 294 8.42 -4.76 16.35
C PHE A 294 9.31 -4.18 15.25
N VAL A 295 8.73 -4.02 14.06
CA VAL A 295 9.40 -3.38 12.91
C VAL A 295 9.91 -1.97 13.28
N TRP A 296 9.28 -1.28 14.24
CA TRP A 296 9.67 0.06 14.69
C TRP A 296 10.82 0.10 15.71
N GLU A 297 11.25 -1.03 16.28
CA GLU A 297 12.44 -1.09 17.14
C GLU A 297 13.73 -1.32 16.35
N LYS A 298 13.62 -1.51 15.03
CA LYS A 298 14.75 -1.80 14.14
C LYS A 298 15.39 -0.51 13.63
N GLU A 299 16.71 -0.57 13.42
CA GLU A 299 17.45 0.50 12.74
C GLU A 299 17.21 0.54 11.23
N ARG A 300 16.78 -0.58 10.64
CA ARG A 300 16.45 -0.73 9.21
C ARG A 300 15.20 -1.60 9.03
N VAL A 301 14.33 -1.20 8.12
CA VAL A 301 13.13 -1.94 7.73
C VAL A 301 13.28 -2.40 6.29
N GLU A 302 13.11 -3.70 6.10
CA GLU A 302 13.05 -4.34 4.79
C GLU A 302 11.61 -4.31 4.28
N TRP A 303 11.41 -3.86 3.04
CA TRP A 303 10.08 -3.72 2.44
C TRP A 303 9.89 -4.75 1.33
N ARG A 304 8.66 -5.28 1.20
CA ARG A 304 8.24 -6.17 0.12
C ARG A 304 7.07 -5.57 -0.64
N ILE A 305 7.06 -5.75 -1.97
CA ILE A 305 5.90 -5.43 -2.80
C ILE A 305 4.87 -6.55 -2.62
N LYS A 306 3.73 -6.19 -2.06
CA LYS A 306 2.59 -7.10 -1.82
C LYS A 306 1.62 -7.15 -2.98
N SER A 307 1.49 -6.03 -3.68
CA SER A 307 0.59 -5.88 -4.80
C SER A 307 1.04 -4.76 -5.71
N VAL A 308 0.72 -4.90 -6.99
CA VAL A 308 0.93 -3.89 -8.02
C VAL A 308 -0.45 -3.46 -8.51
N ILE A 309 -0.71 -2.17 -8.41
CA ILE A 309 -1.95 -1.56 -8.88
C ILE A 309 -1.64 -0.84 -10.19
N SER A 310 -2.05 -1.41 -11.32
CA SER A 310 -2.11 -0.71 -12.61
C SER A 310 -3.51 -0.14 -12.82
N LEU A 311 -3.58 1.13 -13.26
CA LEU A 311 -4.86 1.81 -13.50
C LEU A 311 -5.27 1.84 -14.96
N THR A 312 -4.34 1.62 -15.91
CA THR A 312 -4.65 1.68 -17.34
C THR A 312 -4.57 0.34 -18.06
N ASP A 313 -3.88 -0.66 -17.50
CA ASP A 313 -3.80 -2.00 -18.10
C ASP A 313 -4.13 -3.11 -17.10
N PRO A 314 -5.36 -3.65 -17.11
CA PRO A 314 -5.70 -4.81 -16.29
C PRO A 314 -4.87 -6.06 -16.62
N ARG A 315 -4.15 -6.10 -17.76
CA ARG A 315 -3.21 -7.19 -18.09
C ARG A 315 -1.88 -7.08 -17.35
N GLN A 316 -1.49 -5.94 -16.80
CA GLN A 316 -0.32 -5.88 -15.90
C GLN A 316 -0.55 -6.57 -14.56
N GLN A 317 -1.80 -6.88 -14.20
CA GLN A 317 -2.09 -7.83 -13.12
C GLN A 317 -1.59 -9.25 -13.45
N ARG A 318 -1.30 -9.55 -14.72
CA ARG A 318 -0.84 -10.87 -15.21
C ARG A 318 0.68 -11.04 -15.23
N LEU A 319 1.46 -10.05 -14.80
CA LEU A 319 2.93 -10.22 -14.61
C LEU A 319 3.28 -11.25 -13.51
N PHE A 320 2.29 -11.85 -12.87
CA PHE A 320 2.39 -12.95 -11.91
C PHE A 320 1.94 -14.32 -12.45
N LEU A 321 1.67 -14.43 -13.74
CA LEU A 321 1.25 -15.68 -14.38
C LEU A 321 2.34 -16.14 -15.37
N ASN A 322 3.45 -16.64 -14.82
CA ASN A 322 4.22 -17.70 -15.46
C ASN A 322 4.11 -18.93 -14.57
#